data_AF-A0A1G5F3N2-F1
#
_entry.id   AF-A0A1G5F3N2-F1
#
_cell.length_a   1.000
_cell.length_b   1.000
_cell.length_c   1.000
_cell.angle_alpha   90.00
_cell.angle_beta   90.00
_cell.angle_gamma   90.00
#
_symmetry.space_group_name_H-M   'P 1'
#
loop_
_entity.id
_entity.type
_entity.pdbx_description
1 polymer ?
#
loop_
_entity_poly.entity_id
_entity_poly.type
_entity_poly.pdbx_seq_one_letter_code
_entity_poly.pdbx_strand_id
1 'polypeptide(L)'
;MMNRSEENQNGCREQTRNEDEGIDGILEKLMAYVCDELCWFREEMQGDLMDRICGRCGLQQYADRIREEYEKINNFDKSQTGQLMNRYRKITLCKDCRYRAKGKSGYHYCRGFGLPAVQLRENDGCSMGEER
;
A
#
# COMPACT_ATOMS: atom_id res chain seq x y z
N MET A 1 8.92 -39.29 -4.31
CA MET A 1 8.55 -38.30 -5.35
C MET A 1 8.49 -36.95 -4.66
N MET A 2 9.47 -36.07 -4.91
CA MET A 2 9.46 -34.71 -4.37
C MET A 2 8.70 -33.81 -5.36
N ASN A 3 7.61 -33.19 -4.92
CA ASN A 3 6.98 -32.11 -5.66
C ASN A 3 7.90 -30.89 -5.60
N ARG A 4 8.54 -30.57 -6.74
CA ARG A 4 9.21 -29.28 -6.96
C ARG A 4 8.09 -28.23 -7.00
N SER A 5 7.97 -27.44 -5.95
CA SER A 5 7.31 -26.13 -6.07
C SER A 5 8.13 -25.31 -7.08
N GLU A 6 7.49 -24.86 -8.15
CA GLU A 6 8.09 -23.96 -9.13
C GLU A 6 8.37 -22.62 -8.40
N GLU A 7 9.62 -22.41 -8.02
CA GLU A 7 10.10 -21.11 -7.56
C GLU A 7 10.30 -20.23 -8.80
N ASN A 8 9.48 -19.18 -8.91
CA ASN A 8 9.66 -18.16 -9.94
C ASN A 8 11.04 -17.50 -9.71
N GLN A 9 11.81 -17.29 -10.79
CA GLN A 9 13.23 -16.86 -10.79
C GLN A 9 13.53 -15.51 -10.10
N ASN A 10 12.54 -14.89 -9.48
CA ASN A 10 12.54 -13.59 -8.86
C ASN A 10 12.74 -13.67 -7.33
N GLY A 11 12.79 -14.88 -6.75
CA GLY A 11 12.99 -15.08 -5.30
C GLY A 11 11.82 -14.60 -4.42
N CYS A 12 10.71 -14.18 -5.02
CA CYS A 12 9.48 -13.81 -4.33
C CYS A 12 8.50 -14.97 -4.40
N ARG A 13 8.06 -15.46 -3.23
CA ARG A 13 6.98 -16.43 -3.12
C ARG A 13 5.75 -15.87 -3.82
N GLU A 14 5.16 -16.64 -4.72
CA GLU A 14 3.84 -16.32 -5.28
C GLU A 14 2.86 -16.10 -4.12
N GLN A 15 2.31 -14.90 -4.05
CA GLN A 15 1.20 -14.62 -3.17
C GLN A 15 -0.04 -15.23 -3.81
N THR A 16 -0.58 -16.28 -3.22
CA THR A 16 -1.97 -16.67 -3.45
C THR A 16 -2.87 -15.63 -2.78
N ARG A 17 -2.99 -14.45 -3.40
CA ARG A 17 -4.06 -13.51 -3.07
C ARG A 17 -5.28 -13.98 -3.84
N ASN A 18 -6.31 -14.40 -3.13
CA ASN A 18 -7.66 -14.30 -3.69
C ASN A 18 -7.92 -12.80 -3.82
N GLU A 19 -7.89 -12.30 -5.05
CA GLU A 19 -7.91 -10.87 -5.37
C GLU A 19 -9.26 -10.18 -5.12
N ASP A 20 -10.26 -10.84 -4.52
CA ASP A 20 -11.65 -10.37 -4.64
C ASP A 20 -12.51 -10.35 -3.37
N GLU A 21 -11.94 -10.29 -2.16
CA GLU A 21 -12.72 -9.93 -0.97
C GLU A 21 -11.98 -8.95 -0.08
N GLY A 22 -11.81 -7.71 -0.58
CA GLY A 22 -11.48 -6.56 0.26
C GLY A 22 -12.55 -6.31 1.32
N ILE A 23 -12.34 -5.29 2.17
CA ILE A 23 -13.31 -4.94 3.23
C ILE A 23 -14.73 -4.70 2.68
N ASP A 24 -14.83 -4.21 1.44
CA ASP A 24 -16.11 -3.98 0.77
C ASP A 24 -16.90 -5.26 0.56
N GLY A 25 -16.27 -6.33 0.05
CA GLY A 25 -16.95 -7.61 -0.14
C GLY A 25 -17.42 -8.24 1.18
N ILE A 26 -16.66 -8.06 2.26
CA ILE A 26 -17.05 -8.52 3.60
C ILE A 26 -18.25 -7.71 4.12
N LEU A 27 -18.21 -6.38 3.97
CA LEU A 27 -19.29 -5.49 4.40
C LEU A 27 -20.58 -5.72 3.60
N GLU A 28 -20.48 -5.94 2.29
CA GLU A 28 -21.63 -6.27 1.44
C GLU A 28 -22.32 -7.56 1.90
N LYS A 29 -21.55 -8.63 2.14
CA LYS A 29 -22.09 -9.90 2.65
C LYS A 29 -22.73 -9.74 4.02
N LEU A 30 -22.10 -8.99 4.92
CA LEU A 30 -22.64 -8.69 6.24
C LEU A 30 -23.97 -7.92 6.13
N MET A 31 -24.01 -6.87 5.31
CA MET A 31 -25.20 -6.06 5.12
C MET A 31 -26.34 -6.86 4.51
N ALA A 32 -26.07 -7.68 3.49
CA ALA A 32 -27.05 -8.57 2.88
C ALA A 32 -27.62 -9.53 3.92
N TYR A 33 -26.77 -10.21 4.71
CA TYR A 33 -27.23 -11.11 5.76
C TYR A 33 -28.12 -10.40 6.81
N VAL A 34 -27.74 -9.21 7.25
CA VAL A 34 -28.56 -8.45 8.23
C VAL A 34 -29.91 -8.06 7.62
N CYS A 35 -29.94 -7.62 6.36
CA CYS A 35 -31.19 -7.23 5.71
C CYS A 35 -32.09 -8.41 5.36
N ASP A 36 -31.52 -9.51 4.88
CA ASP A 36 -32.28 -10.65 4.35
C ASP A 36 -32.69 -11.64 5.44
N GLU A 37 -31.83 -11.86 6.44
CA GLU A 37 -32.02 -12.92 7.45
C GLU A 37 -32.43 -12.37 8.83
N LEU A 38 -32.07 -11.13 9.17
CA LEU A 38 -32.30 -10.57 10.51
C LEU A 38 -33.31 -9.43 10.54
N CYS A 39 -33.56 -8.76 9.42
CA CYS A 39 -34.45 -7.59 9.42
C CYS A 39 -35.92 -8.02 9.55
N TRP A 40 -36.53 -7.65 10.67
CA TRP A 40 -37.92 -7.96 10.97
C TRP A 40 -38.92 -7.42 9.94
N PHE A 41 -38.58 -6.32 9.28
CA PHE A 41 -39.49 -5.63 8.35
C PHE A 41 -39.42 -6.15 6.91
N ARG A 42 -38.59 -7.16 6.63
CA ARG A 42 -38.32 -7.75 5.30
C ARG A 42 -39.55 -7.89 4.39
N GLU A 43 -40.68 -8.37 4.90
CA GLU A 43 -41.86 -8.68 4.10
C GLU A 43 -42.83 -7.49 3.91
N GLU A 44 -42.69 -6.44 4.73
CA GLU A 44 -43.55 -5.24 4.74
C GLU A 44 -42.90 -4.02 4.05
N MET A 45 -41.71 -4.21 3.48
CA MET A 45 -40.89 -3.14 2.92
C MET A 45 -41.28 -2.80 1.47
N GLN A 46 -42.23 -1.88 1.29
CA GLN A 46 -42.44 -1.22 -0.01
C GLN A 46 -42.46 0.30 0.12
N GLY A 47 -41.85 0.98 -0.86
CA GLY A 47 -41.89 2.44 -1.02
C GLY A 47 -41.28 3.22 0.15
N ASP A 48 -41.85 4.37 0.47
CA ASP A 48 -41.34 5.35 1.44
C ASP A 48 -41.10 4.81 2.86
N LEU A 49 -41.75 3.69 3.23
CA LEU A 49 -41.57 3.05 4.53
C LEU A 49 -40.20 2.37 4.62
N MET A 50 -39.71 1.79 3.52
CA MET A 50 -38.41 1.15 3.43
C MET A 50 -37.28 2.17 3.64
N ASP A 51 -37.35 3.32 2.97
CA ASP A 51 -36.36 4.39 3.11
C ASP A 51 -36.31 4.94 4.54
N ARG A 52 -37.47 5.07 5.19
CA ARG A 52 -37.54 5.51 6.60
C ARG A 52 -36.96 4.47 7.57
N ILE A 53 -37.23 3.18 7.36
CA ILE A 53 -36.73 2.11 8.22
C ILE A 53 -35.22 1.95 8.04
N CYS A 54 -34.74 1.86 6.80
CA CYS A 54 -33.31 1.76 6.49
C CYS A 54 -32.55 3.02 6.96
N GLY A 55 -33.14 4.21 6.79
CA GLY A 55 -32.59 5.47 7.29
C GLY A 55 -32.45 5.50 8.82
N ARG A 56 -33.35 4.84 9.56
CA ARG A 56 -33.24 4.68 11.03
C ARG A 56 -32.29 3.55 11.46
N CYS A 57 -32.25 2.46 10.69
CA CYS A 57 -31.40 1.30 10.98
C CYS A 57 -29.92 1.68 11.05
N GLY A 58 -29.50 2.61 10.19
CA GLY A 58 -28.13 3.16 10.22
C GLY A 58 -27.04 2.14 9.86
N LEU A 59 -27.41 0.93 9.41
CA LEU A 59 -26.47 -0.12 9.04
C LEU A 59 -25.42 0.34 8.02
N GLN A 60 -25.86 1.10 7.01
CA GLN A 60 -24.96 1.72 6.04
C GLN A 60 -23.93 2.64 6.71
N GLN A 61 -24.35 3.45 7.67
CA GLN A 61 -23.45 4.37 8.39
C GLN A 61 -22.41 3.61 9.22
N TYR A 62 -22.77 2.45 9.79
CA TYR A 62 -21.81 1.58 10.47
C TYR A 62 -20.84 0.94 9.51
N ALA A 63 -21.30 0.44 8.36
CA ALA A 63 -20.44 -0.10 7.31
C ALA A 63 -19.44 0.95 6.80
N ASP A 64 -19.91 2.18 6.57
CA ASP A 64 -19.07 3.30 6.14
C ASP A 64 -17.98 3.64 7.18
N ARG A 65 -18.34 3.66 8.47
CA ARG A 65 -17.35 3.87 9.55
C ARG A 65 -16.31 2.75 9.61
N ILE A 66 -16.73 1.50 9.44
CA ILE A 66 -15.81 0.36 9.42
C ILE A 66 -14.85 0.48 8.23
N ARG A 67 -15.37 0.84 7.05
CA ARG A 67 -14.56 1.08 5.85
C ARG A 67 -13.53 2.19 6.08
N GLU A 68 -13.95 3.32 6.64
CA GLU A 68 -13.06 4.45 6.94
C GLU A 68 -11.92 4.05 7.90
N GLU A 69 -12.24 3.31 8.97
CA GLU A 69 -11.22 2.80 9.89
C GLU A 69 -10.29 1.78 9.24
N TYR A 70 -10.83 0.89 8.39
CA TYR A 70 -10.03 -0.05 7.62
C TYR A 70 -9.05 0.69 6.70
N GLU A 71 -9.49 1.72 5.98
CA GLU A 71 -8.64 2.54 5.12
C GLU A 71 -7.57 3.30 5.91
N LYS A 72 -7.91 3.86 7.08
CA LYS A 72 -6.95 4.53 7.96
C LYS A 72 -5.84 3.59 8.42
N ILE A 73 -6.19 2.37 8.83
CA ILE A 73 -5.24 1.34 9.28
C ILE A 73 -4.39 0.85 8.12
N ASN A 74 -5.01 0.59 6.97
CA ASN A 74 -4.35 0.05 5.79
C ASN A 74 -3.76 1.14 4.86
N ASN A 75 -3.66 2.38 5.34
CA ASN A 75 -3.08 3.46 4.58
C ASN A 75 -1.61 3.15 4.23
N PHE A 76 -1.37 2.83 2.96
CA PHE A 76 -0.07 2.42 2.46
C PHE A 76 1.01 3.47 2.68
N ASP A 77 0.70 4.76 2.52
CA ASP A 77 1.67 5.86 2.69
C ASP A 77 2.21 5.93 4.12
N LYS A 78 1.41 5.51 5.11
CA LYS A 78 1.83 5.44 6.52
C LYS A 78 2.58 4.17 6.87
N SER A 79 2.53 3.14 6.02
CA SER A 79 3.24 1.87 6.25
C SER A 79 4.76 2.06 6.22
N GLN A 80 5.51 1.15 6.86
CA GLN A 80 6.97 1.14 6.77
C GLN A 80 7.46 1.05 5.31
N THR A 81 6.75 0.30 4.47
CA THR A 81 7.03 0.20 3.03
C THR A 81 6.81 1.53 2.31
N GLY A 82 5.68 2.21 2.56
CA GLY A 82 5.40 3.53 1.99
C GLY A 82 6.45 4.56 2.40
N GLN A 83 6.85 4.57 3.67
CA GLN A 83 7.93 5.42 4.18
C GLN A 83 9.29 5.10 3.51
N LEU A 84 9.62 3.82 3.35
CA LEU A 84 10.84 3.36 2.70
C LEU A 84 10.86 3.78 1.22
N MET A 85 9.78 3.53 0.50
CA MET A 85 9.63 3.92 -0.89
C MET A 85 9.71 5.43 -1.04
N ASN A 86 9.08 6.21 -0.16
CA ASN A 86 9.18 7.67 -0.21
C ASN A 86 10.61 8.16 0.05
N ARG A 87 11.31 7.55 1.02
CA ARG A 87 12.72 7.84 1.32
C ARG A 87 13.65 7.60 0.13
N TYR A 88 13.41 6.54 -0.63
CA TYR A 88 14.24 6.14 -1.78
C TYR A 88 13.60 6.52 -3.13
N ARG A 89 12.49 7.27 -3.14
CA ARG A 89 11.76 7.64 -4.37
C ARG A 89 12.61 8.49 -5.32
N LYS A 90 13.51 9.28 -4.76
CA LYS A 90 14.44 10.15 -5.50
C LYS A 90 15.87 9.73 -5.18
N ILE A 91 16.29 8.62 -5.78
CA ILE A 91 17.70 8.28 -5.84
C ILE A 91 18.30 9.05 -7.02
N THR A 92 19.10 10.06 -6.70
CA THR A 92 19.88 10.78 -7.72
C THR A 92 21.08 9.92 -8.09
N LEU A 93 21.25 9.61 -9.37
CA LEU A 93 22.40 8.82 -9.83
C LEU A 93 23.71 9.60 -9.60
N CYS A 94 24.81 8.89 -9.35
CA CYS A 94 26.11 9.52 -9.09
C CYS A 94 26.50 10.48 -10.22
N LYS A 95 26.23 10.12 -11.47
CA LYS A 95 26.52 10.96 -12.64
C LYS A 95 25.78 12.30 -12.64
N ASP A 96 24.54 12.31 -12.14
CA ASP A 96 23.62 13.44 -12.12
C ASP A 96 23.66 14.20 -10.78
N CYS A 97 24.42 13.70 -9.80
CA CYS A 97 24.51 14.28 -8.46
C CYS A 97 25.37 15.55 -8.41
N ARG A 98 24.82 16.63 -7.86
CA ARG A 98 25.49 17.91 -7.57
C ARG A 98 26.74 17.73 -6.71
N TYR A 99 26.68 16.80 -5.77
CA TYR A 99 27.77 16.48 -4.85
C TYR A 99 28.79 15.46 -5.40
N ARG A 100 28.69 15.07 -6.69
CA ARG A 100 29.67 14.18 -7.35
C ARG A 100 31.06 14.81 -7.29
N ALA A 101 32.01 14.08 -6.71
CA ALA A 101 33.41 14.42 -6.63
C ALA A 101 34.27 13.32 -7.26
N LYS A 102 35.49 13.69 -7.69
CA LYS A 102 36.51 12.75 -8.19
C LYS A 102 37.58 12.57 -7.12
N GLY A 103 37.84 11.32 -6.73
CA GLY A 103 38.91 10.93 -5.83
C GLY A 103 40.28 10.97 -6.49
N LYS A 104 41.34 10.90 -5.67
CA LYS A 104 42.74 10.98 -6.16
C LYS A 104 43.10 9.83 -7.11
N SER A 105 42.55 8.64 -6.91
CA SER A 105 42.73 7.48 -7.80
C SER A 105 41.72 7.40 -8.95
N GLY A 106 41.01 8.49 -9.25
CA GLY A 106 40.14 8.61 -10.41
C GLY A 106 38.71 8.07 -10.24
N TYR A 107 38.40 7.45 -9.10
CA TYR A 107 37.05 7.02 -8.78
C TYR A 107 36.09 8.20 -8.50
N HIS A 108 34.80 7.97 -8.71
CA HIS A 108 33.75 8.92 -8.33
C HIS A 108 33.10 8.52 -7.01
N TYR A 109 32.63 9.52 -6.29
CA TYR A 109 31.83 9.35 -5.08
C TYR A 109 30.96 10.60 -4.89
N CYS A 110 29.91 10.49 -4.09
CA CYS A 110 29.08 11.63 -3.72
C CYS A 110 29.46 12.08 -2.30
N ARG A 111 29.78 13.35 -2.11
CA ARG A 111 30.07 13.92 -0.79
C ARG A 111 28.77 14.11 -0.01
N GLY A 112 28.61 13.41 1.11
CA GLY A 112 27.54 13.64 2.08
C GLY A 112 28.11 14.18 3.40
N PHE A 113 27.34 14.99 4.12
CA PHE A 113 27.68 15.39 5.48
C PHE A 113 27.65 14.16 6.40
N GLY A 114 28.81 13.75 6.93
CA GLY A 114 28.91 12.73 7.98
C GLY A 114 28.90 11.26 7.54
N LEU A 115 28.86 10.96 6.23
CA LEU A 115 28.96 9.58 5.73
C LEU A 115 30.35 9.29 5.13
N PRO A 116 30.88 8.06 5.26
CA PRO A 116 32.10 7.64 4.58
C PRO A 116 31.95 7.84 3.06
N ALA A 117 32.98 8.37 2.42
CA ALA A 117 33.03 8.50 0.97
C ALA A 117 33.14 7.10 0.34
N VAL A 118 31.99 6.49 0.03
CA VAL A 118 31.92 5.22 -0.70
C VAL A 118 32.14 5.49 -2.19
N GLN A 119 32.96 4.67 -2.84
CA GLN A 119 33.13 4.72 -4.29
C GLN A 119 31.81 4.34 -4.98
N LEU A 120 31.36 5.19 -5.89
CA LEU A 120 30.13 5.01 -6.68
C LEU A 120 30.48 5.02 -8.18
N ARG A 121 29.88 4.09 -8.91
CA ARG A 121 29.82 4.08 -10.38
C ARG A 121 28.77 5.08 -10.85
N GLU A 122 28.79 5.41 -12.15
CA GLU A 122 27.93 6.45 -12.72
C GLU A 122 26.43 6.19 -12.53
N ASN A 123 26.02 4.92 -12.57
CA ASN A 123 24.64 4.48 -12.37
C ASN A 123 24.34 4.03 -10.94
N ASP A 124 25.28 4.20 -10.01
CA ASP A 124 25.00 3.93 -8.60
C ASP A 124 24.22 5.10 -8.01
N GLY A 125 23.28 4.78 -7.12
CA GLY A 125 22.41 5.75 -6.47
C GLY A 125 23.08 6.52 -5.33
N CYS A 126 22.87 7.83 -5.30
CA CYS A 126 23.18 8.67 -4.16
C CYS A 126 21.87 8.97 -3.39
N SER A 127 21.70 8.36 -2.22
CA SER A 127 20.53 8.56 -1.34
C SER A 127 20.41 9.98 -0.77
N MET A 128 21.51 10.75 -0.78
CA MET A 128 21.56 12.15 -0.38
C MET A 128 21.84 13.08 -1.57
N GLY A 129 21.75 12.54 -2.79
CA GLY A 129 22.12 13.27 -3.99
C GLY A 129 21.04 14.26 -4.39
N GLU A 130 21.46 15.44 -4.78
CA GLU A 130 20.62 16.47 -5.39
C GLU A 130 20.96 16.52 -6.88
N GLU A 131 19.97 16.56 -7.76
CA GLU A 131 20.20 16.67 -9.21
C GLU A 131 20.92 17.99 -9.55
N ARG A 132 21.78 17.98 -10.58
CA ARG A 132 22.55 19.13 -11.06
C ARG A 132 21.74 20.13 -11.88
#